data_AF-A0A8H7ZUD1-F1
#
_entry.id   AF-A0A8H7ZUD1-F1
#
_cell.length_a   1.000
_cell.length_b   1.000
_cell.length_c   1.000
_cell.angle_alpha   90.00
_cell.angle_beta   90.00
_cell.angle_gamma   90.00
#
_symmetry.space_group_name_H-M   'P 1'
#
loop_
_entity.id
_entity.type
_entity.pdbx_description
1 polymer ?
#
loop_
_entity_poly.entity_id
_entity_poly.type
_entity_poly.pdbx_seq_one_letter_code
_entity_poly.pdbx_strand_id
1 'polypeptide(L)'
;MEAEAARLPAAFRSRGGGEGRDEQAPRRVAAEETRITRWVLLAVLSANALAIPGAGRFVRLRGRRTREDGSVYYVKSQDDLYLVAFHVVLFAFLRSAAMTYVFVPFAQRWFARERSGRETQRAAAPAARKAEAVLAEDARRGSLLSSYAKAPSAPPKSVRFAEQGWVFLYYSVYWSIGMYVMYHSPTWYYRTEKFWEGYPHLEMSALQKWYYLSQAGFWISQHWVVQTETKRKDHFEMVLHHLVTSALITSSYILNFTRIGTAVFVMMDTSDTLLPVGGPSRR
;
A
#
# COMPACT_ATOMS: atom_id res chain seq x y z
N MET A 1 -62.48 -0.21 -38.17
CA MET A 1 -61.97 0.48 -36.98
C MET A 1 -61.31 -0.57 -36.10
N GLU A 2 -60.11 -1.02 -36.46
CA GLU A 2 -58.82 -0.38 -36.12
C GLU A 2 -58.64 -0.39 -34.59
N ALA A 3 -57.86 -1.35 -34.06
CA ALA A 3 -56.39 -1.34 -33.99
C ALA A 3 -55.89 -0.54 -32.78
N GLU A 4 -54.77 -1.00 -32.23
CA GLU A 4 -53.96 -0.31 -31.21
C GLU A 4 -54.26 -0.58 -29.72
N ALA A 5 -54.24 -1.86 -29.33
CA ALA A 5 -53.74 -2.22 -28.00
C ALA A 5 -52.20 -2.14 -28.05
N ALA A 6 -51.69 -1.04 -27.52
CA ALA A 6 -50.30 -0.58 -27.57
C ALA A 6 -49.28 -1.70 -27.29
N ARG A 7 -48.54 -2.06 -28.33
CA ARG A 7 -47.28 -2.79 -28.24
C ARG A 7 -46.28 -1.91 -27.49
N LEU A 8 -45.89 -2.34 -26.30
CA LEU A 8 -44.72 -1.77 -25.61
C LEU A 8 -43.50 -1.83 -26.56
N PRO A 9 -42.76 -0.73 -26.75
CA PRO A 9 -41.63 -0.71 -27.67
C PRO A 9 -40.58 -1.72 -27.22
N ALA A 10 -40.05 -2.47 -28.18
CA ALA A 10 -38.97 -3.45 -28.04
C ALA A 10 -37.60 -2.82 -27.65
N ALA A 11 -37.60 -1.65 -27.01
CA ALA A 11 -36.40 -0.93 -26.58
C ALA A 11 -35.91 -1.36 -25.18
N PHE A 12 -36.65 -2.21 -24.45
CA PHE A 12 -36.24 -2.69 -23.12
C PHE A 12 -35.65 -4.11 -23.14
N ARG A 13 -35.14 -4.56 -24.29
CA ARG A 13 -34.50 -5.88 -24.44
C ARG A 13 -33.08 -5.69 -24.96
N SER A 14 -32.14 -5.24 -24.10
CA SER A 14 -30.68 -5.48 -24.24
C SER A 14 -29.76 -4.69 -23.29
N ARG A 15 -30.23 -4.05 -22.20
CA ARG A 15 -29.32 -3.39 -21.23
C ARG A 15 -28.84 -4.28 -20.07
N GLY A 16 -28.84 -5.60 -20.24
CA GLY A 16 -28.18 -6.56 -19.35
C GLY A 16 -26.66 -6.67 -19.57
N GLY A 17 -25.97 -5.54 -19.83
CA GLY A 17 -24.53 -5.51 -20.18
C GLY A 17 -23.69 -4.52 -19.36
N GLY A 18 -24.28 -3.90 -18.34
CA GLY A 18 -23.61 -2.93 -17.47
C GLY A 18 -22.96 -3.54 -16.22
N GLU A 19 -23.47 -4.68 -15.75
CA GLU A 19 -23.10 -5.26 -14.45
C GLU A 19 -21.62 -5.68 -14.35
N GLY A 20 -20.99 -5.96 -15.50
CA GLY A 20 -19.56 -6.27 -15.57
C GLY A 20 -18.63 -5.06 -15.74
N ARG A 21 -19.12 -3.87 -16.12
CA ARG A 21 -18.22 -2.73 -16.45
C ARG A 21 -17.74 -1.97 -15.22
N ASP A 22 -18.62 -1.72 -14.25
CA ASP A 22 -18.27 -0.93 -13.05
C ASP A 22 -17.44 -1.72 -12.04
N GLU A 23 -17.66 -3.05 -11.92
CA GLU A 23 -16.83 -3.90 -11.07
C GLU A 23 -15.42 -4.14 -11.63
N GLN A 24 -15.24 -3.91 -12.94
CA GLN A 24 -13.97 -4.04 -13.63
C GLN A 24 -13.14 -2.75 -13.62
N ALA A 25 -13.74 -1.59 -13.40
CA ALA A 25 -13.03 -0.31 -13.42
C ALA A 25 -11.89 -0.25 -12.38
N PRO A 26 -12.07 -0.64 -11.10
CA PRO A 26 -10.98 -0.64 -10.11
C PRO A 26 -9.86 -1.63 -10.45
N ARG A 27 -10.22 -2.79 -11.01
CA ARG A 27 -9.25 -3.81 -11.44
C ARG A 27 -8.44 -3.36 -12.66
N ARG A 28 -9.06 -2.61 -13.58
CA ARG A 28 -8.39 -2.01 -14.74
C ARG A 28 -7.38 -0.96 -14.29
N VAL A 29 -7.76 -0.06 -13.39
CA VAL A 29 -6.84 0.97 -12.84
C VAL A 29 -5.63 0.32 -12.18
N ALA A 30 -5.81 -0.66 -11.29
CA ALA A 30 -4.68 -1.35 -10.64
C ALA A 30 -3.75 -2.09 -11.63
N ALA A 31 -4.32 -2.69 -12.69
CA ALA A 31 -3.55 -3.35 -13.74
C ALA A 31 -2.76 -2.34 -14.59
N GLU A 32 -3.33 -1.17 -14.86
CA GLU A 32 -2.65 -0.10 -15.59
C GLU A 32 -1.55 0.56 -14.77
N GLU A 33 -1.76 0.77 -13.47
CA GLU A 33 -0.73 1.23 -12.54
C GLU A 33 0.47 0.27 -12.51
N THR A 34 0.21 -1.04 -12.42
CA THR A 34 1.27 -2.06 -12.49
C THR A 34 2.02 -1.98 -13.82
N ARG A 35 1.29 -1.76 -14.93
CA ARG A 35 1.89 -1.68 -16.27
C ARG A 35 2.82 -0.47 -16.38
N ILE A 36 2.37 0.72 -15.98
CA ILE A 36 3.14 1.96 -16.10
C ILE A 36 4.38 1.91 -15.20
N THR A 37 4.19 1.59 -13.91
CA THR A 37 5.31 1.54 -12.95
C THR A 37 6.36 0.51 -13.36
N ARG A 38 5.94 -0.66 -13.87
CA ARG A 38 6.86 -1.67 -14.41
C ARG A 38 7.69 -1.14 -15.57
N TRP A 39 7.08 -0.46 -16.55
CA TRP A 39 7.82 0.07 -17.70
C TRP A 39 8.79 1.17 -17.30
N VAL A 40 8.41 2.06 -16.37
CA VAL A 40 9.32 3.09 -15.84
C VAL A 40 10.52 2.45 -15.14
N LEU A 41 10.30 1.44 -14.29
CA LEU A 41 11.39 0.72 -13.62
C LEU A 41 12.29 0.01 -14.63
N LEU A 42 11.73 -0.71 -15.59
CA LEU A 42 12.51 -1.39 -16.62
C LEU A 42 13.33 -0.39 -17.45
N ALA A 43 12.76 0.75 -17.82
CA ALA A 43 13.47 1.80 -18.54
C ALA A 43 14.66 2.34 -17.73
N VAL A 44 14.45 2.69 -16.46
CA VAL A 44 15.52 3.19 -15.57
C VAL A 44 16.61 2.15 -15.35
N LEU A 45 16.23 0.90 -15.06
CA LEU A 45 17.17 -0.20 -14.83
C LEU A 45 17.95 -0.55 -16.10
N SER A 46 17.29 -0.60 -17.26
CA SER A 46 17.94 -0.85 -18.55
C SER A 46 18.88 0.28 -18.92
N ALA A 47 18.47 1.54 -18.72
CA ALA A 47 19.32 2.70 -18.95
C ALA A 47 20.58 2.66 -18.07
N ASN A 48 20.44 2.27 -16.80
CA ASN A 48 21.58 2.07 -15.90
C ASN A 48 22.47 0.88 -16.33
N ALA A 49 21.88 -0.22 -16.81
CA ALA A 49 22.62 -1.39 -17.30
C ALA A 49 23.42 -1.08 -18.58
N LEU A 50 22.86 -0.26 -19.47
CA LEU A 50 23.51 0.25 -20.67
C LEU A 50 24.45 1.44 -20.41
N ALA A 51 24.70 1.77 -19.15
CA ALA A 51 25.56 2.89 -18.72
C ALA A 51 25.19 4.24 -19.36
N ILE A 52 23.90 4.47 -19.63
CA ILE A 52 23.41 5.75 -20.15
C ILE A 52 23.76 6.87 -19.15
N PRO A 53 24.37 7.99 -19.61
CA PRO A 53 24.71 9.11 -18.74
C PRO A 53 23.53 9.57 -17.87
N GLY A 54 23.76 9.67 -16.57
CA GLY A 54 22.75 10.10 -15.59
C GLY A 54 21.85 8.99 -15.04
N ALA A 55 21.65 7.86 -15.74
CA ALA A 55 20.76 6.78 -15.27
C ALA A 55 21.19 6.18 -13.93
N GLY A 56 22.50 6.11 -13.67
CA GLY A 56 23.02 5.62 -12.40
C GLY A 56 22.64 6.47 -11.17
N ARG A 57 22.16 7.71 -11.34
CA ARG A 57 21.68 8.56 -10.22
C ARG A 57 20.42 8.00 -9.56
N PHE A 58 19.60 7.28 -10.31
CA PHE A 58 18.36 6.69 -9.81
C PHE A 58 18.57 5.40 -9.01
N VAL A 59 19.69 4.69 -9.25
CA VAL A 59 19.88 3.32 -8.73
C VAL A 59 21.00 3.24 -7.69
N ARG A 60 21.97 4.16 -7.72
CA ARG A 60 23.17 4.10 -6.86
C ARG A 60 23.19 5.25 -5.87
N LEU A 61 23.62 4.97 -4.64
CA LEU A 61 23.92 6.00 -3.65
C LEU A 61 25.00 6.95 -4.15
N ARG A 62 24.79 8.25 -3.96
CA ARG A 62 25.75 9.31 -4.27
C ARG A 62 26.40 9.87 -3.00
N GLY A 63 27.48 10.62 -3.19
CA GLY A 63 28.22 11.23 -2.08
C GLY A 63 29.12 10.26 -1.32
N ARG A 64 29.60 9.16 -1.95
CA ARG A 64 30.62 8.29 -1.36
C ARG A 64 31.91 9.07 -1.15
N ARG A 65 32.47 9.01 0.05
CA ARG A 65 33.78 9.55 0.42
C ARG A 65 34.56 8.47 1.17
N THR A 66 35.88 8.59 1.16
CA THR A 66 36.78 7.68 1.87
C THR A 66 37.61 8.52 2.81
N ARG A 67 37.74 8.08 4.06
CA ARG A 67 38.61 8.69 5.06
C ARG A 67 40.05 8.21 4.86
N GLU A 68 41.01 8.90 5.47
CA GLU A 68 42.43 8.53 5.45
C GLU A 68 42.71 7.12 5.98
N ASP A 69 41.89 6.62 6.91
CA ASP A 69 41.95 5.25 7.45
C ASP A 69 41.35 4.18 6.51
N GLY A 70 40.90 4.57 5.32
CA GLY A 70 40.26 3.69 4.34
C GLY A 70 38.77 3.41 4.59
N SER A 71 38.19 3.90 5.70
CA SER A 71 36.76 3.75 5.97
C SER A 71 35.91 4.58 5.00
N VAL A 72 34.76 4.03 4.61
CA VAL A 72 33.87 4.65 3.62
C VAL A 72 32.65 5.23 4.31
N TYR A 73 32.34 6.49 4.00
CA TYR A 73 31.13 7.17 4.48
C TYR A 73 30.42 7.87 3.33
N TYR A 74 29.19 8.27 3.57
CA TYR A 74 28.33 8.93 2.61
C TYR A 74 27.87 10.28 3.15
N VAL A 75 27.92 11.29 2.29
CA VAL A 75 27.38 12.63 2.54
C VAL A 75 26.14 12.88 1.70
N LYS A 76 25.31 13.84 2.11
CA LYS A 76 24.10 14.22 1.38
C LYS A 76 24.42 14.90 0.05
N SER A 77 23.53 14.74 -0.92
CA SER A 77 23.67 15.32 -2.25
C SER A 77 22.31 15.66 -2.84
N GLN A 78 22.24 16.65 -3.72
CA GLN A 78 21.04 16.92 -4.52
C GLN A 78 20.66 15.70 -5.39
N ASP A 79 21.64 14.87 -5.75
CA ASP A 79 21.39 13.65 -6.50
C ASP A 79 20.55 12.60 -5.71
N ASP A 80 20.42 12.77 -4.39
CA ASP A 80 19.62 11.88 -3.55
C ASP A 80 18.14 11.90 -3.96
N LEU A 81 17.65 13.00 -4.55
CA LEU A 81 16.28 13.13 -5.05
C LEU A 81 15.96 12.12 -6.16
N TYR A 82 16.93 11.79 -7.02
CA TYR A 82 16.73 10.78 -8.06
C TYR A 82 16.51 9.39 -7.46
N LEU A 83 17.24 9.06 -6.40
CA LEU A 83 17.08 7.80 -5.70
C LEU A 83 15.74 7.75 -4.94
N VAL A 84 15.30 8.86 -4.35
CA VAL A 84 13.96 8.97 -3.73
C VAL A 84 12.87 8.77 -4.78
N ALA A 85 12.95 9.46 -5.93
CA ALA A 85 11.99 9.32 -7.01
C ALA A 85 11.93 7.89 -7.56
N PHE A 86 13.08 7.23 -7.70
CA PHE A 86 13.14 5.81 -8.06
C PHE A 86 12.40 4.94 -7.02
N HIS A 87 12.63 5.18 -5.73
CA HIS A 87 11.95 4.43 -4.67
C HIS A 87 10.43 4.67 -4.65
N VAL A 88 9.95 5.89 -4.94
CA VAL A 88 8.51 6.17 -5.07
C VAL A 88 7.87 5.24 -6.10
N VAL A 89 8.47 5.13 -7.29
CA VAL A 89 7.97 4.25 -8.36
C VAL A 89 8.13 2.78 -7.98
N LEU A 90 9.26 2.43 -7.33
CA LEU A 90 9.53 1.07 -6.87
C LEU A 90 8.47 0.60 -5.87
N PHE A 91 8.10 1.40 -4.86
CA PHE A 91 7.09 1.02 -3.89
C PHE A 91 5.69 0.96 -4.46
N ALA A 92 5.34 1.88 -5.38
CA ALA A 92 4.09 1.80 -6.09
C ALA A 92 3.97 0.46 -6.86
N PHE A 93 5.05 0.06 -7.55
CA PHE A 93 5.12 -1.24 -8.23
C PHE A 93 5.06 -2.41 -7.25
N LEU A 94 5.90 -2.43 -6.21
CA LEU A 94 5.98 -3.52 -5.24
C LEU A 94 4.63 -3.74 -4.54
N ARG A 95 3.95 -2.66 -4.13
CA ARG A 95 2.60 -2.73 -3.57
C ARG A 95 1.64 -3.37 -4.56
N SER A 96 1.58 -2.83 -5.78
CA SER A 96 0.64 -3.29 -6.79
C SER A 96 0.89 -4.76 -7.17
N ALA A 97 2.15 -5.16 -7.29
CA ALA A 97 2.56 -6.54 -7.56
C ALA A 97 2.23 -7.48 -6.39
N ALA A 98 2.56 -7.10 -5.16
CA ALA A 98 2.27 -7.91 -3.97
C ALA A 98 0.77 -8.10 -3.78
N MET A 99 -0.03 -7.04 -3.95
CA MET A 99 -1.49 -7.13 -3.86
C MET A 99 -2.04 -8.03 -4.98
N THR A 100 -1.68 -7.77 -6.24
CA THR A 100 -2.22 -8.47 -7.41
C THR A 100 -1.83 -9.95 -7.47
N TYR A 101 -0.56 -10.26 -7.21
CA TYR A 101 -0.01 -11.60 -7.46
C TYR A 101 0.10 -12.48 -6.20
N VAL A 102 0.13 -11.88 -5.02
CA VAL A 102 0.32 -12.63 -3.76
C VAL A 102 -0.93 -12.56 -2.91
N PHE A 103 -1.25 -11.38 -2.39
CA PHE A 103 -2.22 -11.26 -1.30
C PHE A 103 -3.68 -11.40 -1.72
N VAL A 104 -4.10 -10.79 -2.84
CA VAL A 104 -5.49 -10.91 -3.31
C VAL A 104 -5.83 -12.36 -3.70
N PRO A 105 -5.02 -13.07 -4.52
CA PRO A 105 -5.30 -14.46 -4.84
C PRO A 105 -5.29 -15.36 -3.61
N PHE A 106 -4.36 -15.13 -2.68
CA PHE A 106 -4.31 -15.85 -1.41
C PHE A 106 -5.59 -15.63 -0.59
N ALA A 107 -5.99 -14.37 -0.39
CA ALA A 107 -7.17 -14.02 0.39
C ALA A 107 -8.46 -14.57 -0.22
N GLN A 108 -8.60 -14.52 -1.55
CA GLN A 108 -9.75 -15.10 -2.26
C GLN A 108 -9.85 -16.60 -2.01
N ARG A 109 -8.74 -17.34 -2.11
CA ARG A 109 -8.69 -18.78 -1.83
C ARG A 109 -9.00 -19.08 -0.37
N TRP A 110 -8.44 -18.29 0.56
CA TRP A 110 -8.67 -18.44 1.99
C TRP A 110 -10.16 -18.28 2.34
N PHE A 111 -10.76 -17.15 1.95
CA PHE A 111 -12.16 -16.86 2.25
C PHE A 111 -13.15 -17.76 1.48
N ALA A 112 -12.78 -18.27 0.31
CA ALA A 112 -13.60 -19.26 -0.40
C ALA A 112 -13.67 -20.59 0.37
N ARG A 113 -12.53 -21.07 0.91
CA ARG A 113 -12.47 -22.27 1.75
C ARG A 113 -13.28 -22.11 3.03
N GLU A 114 -13.15 -20.97 3.70
CA GLU A 114 -13.89 -20.68 4.93
C GLU A 114 -15.41 -20.62 4.69
N ARG A 115 -15.83 -20.03 3.56
CA ARG A 115 -17.25 -19.95 3.18
C ARG A 115 -17.84 -21.33 2.87
N SER A 116 -17.12 -22.15 2.10
CA SER A 116 -17.51 -23.52 1.80
C SER A 116 -17.67 -24.35 3.09
N GLY A 117 -16.72 -24.24 4.03
CA GLY A 117 -16.82 -24.94 5.32
C GLY A 117 -18.05 -24.52 6.15
N ARG A 118 -18.36 -23.21 6.18
CA ARG A 118 -19.57 -22.68 6.86
C ARG A 118 -20.86 -23.12 6.18
N GLU A 119 -20.89 -23.15 4.85
CA GLU A 119 -22.06 -23.61 4.09
C GLU A 119 -22.31 -25.11 4.30
N THR A 120 -21.26 -25.93 4.31
CA THR A 120 -21.38 -27.37 4.65
C THR A 120 -21.92 -27.55 6.06
N GLN A 121 -21.43 -26.79 7.06
CA GLN A 121 -21.95 -26.84 8.43
C GLN A 121 -23.41 -26.36 8.52
N ARG A 122 -23.78 -25.29 7.82
CA ARG A 122 -25.15 -24.76 7.80
C ARG A 122 -26.12 -25.71 7.10
N ALA A 123 -25.73 -26.31 5.97
CA ALA A 123 -26.55 -27.27 5.23
C ALA A 123 -26.79 -28.58 6.01
N ALA A 124 -25.89 -28.94 6.92
CA ALA A 124 -26.06 -30.06 7.84
C ALA A 124 -27.04 -29.78 8.99
N ALA A 125 -27.42 -28.51 9.23
CA ALA A 125 -28.31 -28.13 10.33
C ALA A 125 -29.81 -28.26 9.94
N PRO A 126 -30.65 -29.01 10.70
CA PRO A 126 -32.06 -29.22 10.37
C PRO A 126 -32.91 -27.94 10.28
N ALA A 127 -32.59 -26.93 11.11
CA ALA A 127 -33.29 -25.64 11.13
C ALA A 127 -32.97 -24.76 9.90
N ALA A 128 -31.82 -24.95 9.26
CA ALA A 128 -31.38 -24.13 8.13
C ALA A 128 -32.26 -24.37 6.89
N ARG A 129 -32.69 -25.61 6.64
CA ARG A 129 -33.58 -25.95 5.51
C ARG A 129 -34.94 -25.27 5.59
N LYS A 130 -35.54 -25.17 6.79
CA LYS A 130 -36.81 -24.46 7.00
C LYS A 130 -36.65 -22.95 6.83
N ALA A 131 -35.57 -22.38 7.37
CA ALA A 131 -35.29 -20.95 7.24
C ALA A 131 -34.96 -20.53 5.80
N GLU A 132 -34.25 -21.36 5.03
CA GLU A 132 -33.96 -21.09 3.62
C GLU A 132 -35.21 -21.06 2.74
N ALA A 133 -36.18 -21.94 2.99
CA ALA A 133 -37.45 -21.94 2.24
C ALA A 133 -38.23 -20.63 2.45
N VAL A 134 -38.28 -20.12 3.69
CA VAL A 134 -38.96 -18.86 4.03
C VAL A 134 -38.21 -17.64 3.47
N LEU A 135 -36.87 -17.63 3.57
CA LEU A 135 -36.03 -16.55 3.05
C LEU A 135 -36.03 -16.50 1.51
N ALA A 136 -36.15 -17.64 0.83
CA ALA A 136 -36.24 -17.68 -0.64
C ALA A 136 -37.54 -17.05 -1.16
N GLU A 137 -38.63 -17.11 -0.40
CA GLU A 137 -39.90 -16.48 -0.73
C GLU A 137 -39.86 -14.96 -0.48
N ASP A 138 -39.24 -14.53 0.62
CA ASP A 138 -39.08 -13.12 0.97
C ASP A 138 -38.06 -12.40 0.06
N ALA A 139 -36.99 -13.08 -0.34
CA ALA A 139 -36.00 -12.58 -1.29
C ALA A 139 -36.60 -12.34 -2.69
N ARG A 140 -37.57 -13.15 -3.13
CA ARG A 140 -38.33 -12.89 -4.37
C ARG A 140 -39.13 -11.59 -4.30
N ARG A 141 -39.66 -11.23 -3.13
CA ARG A 141 -40.39 -9.97 -2.91
C ARG A 141 -39.45 -8.76 -2.78
N GLY A 142 -38.32 -8.91 -2.09
CA GLY A 142 -37.34 -7.83 -1.87
C GLY A 142 -36.43 -7.51 -3.07
N SER A 143 -36.18 -8.47 -3.96
CA SER A 143 -35.34 -8.30 -5.16
C SER A 143 -35.84 -7.21 -6.11
N LEU A 144 -37.13 -6.88 -6.10
CA LEU A 144 -37.71 -5.82 -6.93
C LEU A 144 -37.39 -4.41 -6.41
N LEU A 145 -37.20 -4.26 -5.10
CA LEU A 145 -36.89 -2.98 -4.45
C LEU A 145 -35.38 -2.70 -4.35
N SER A 146 -34.57 -3.77 -4.28
CA SER A 146 -33.11 -3.66 -4.14
C SER A 146 -32.40 -3.11 -5.39
N SER A 147 -33.05 -3.11 -6.55
CA SER A 147 -32.44 -2.68 -7.83
C SER A 147 -32.17 -1.18 -7.92
N TYR A 148 -32.72 -0.36 -7.01
CA TYR A 148 -32.64 1.11 -7.08
C TYR A 148 -31.70 1.79 -6.07
N ALA A 149 -31.16 1.09 -5.06
CA ALA A 149 -30.47 1.72 -3.93
C ALA A 149 -29.05 1.19 -3.67
N LYS A 150 -28.25 0.96 -4.72
CA LYS A 150 -26.87 0.47 -4.55
C LYS A 150 -25.92 1.64 -4.25
N ALA A 151 -25.81 2.01 -2.97
CA ALA A 151 -24.72 2.84 -2.46
C ALA A 151 -23.35 2.18 -2.78
N PRO A 152 -22.24 2.95 -2.87
CA PRO A 152 -20.93 2.37 -3.13
C PRO A 152 -20.60 1.28 -2.11
N SER A 153 -20.43 0.06 -2.60
CA SER A 153 -20.18 -1.11 -1.75
C SER A 153 -18.79 -1.02 -1.12
N ALA A 154 -18.70 -1.27 0.19
CA ALA A 154 -17.42 -1.40 0.88
C ALA A 154 -16.50 -2.41 0.14
N PRO A 155 -15.16 -2.20 0.17
CA PRO A 155 -14.24 -3.06 -0.56
C PRO A 155 -14.36 -4.52 -0.10
N PRO A 156 -14.21 -5.50 -1.00
CA PRO A 156 -14.28 -6.91 -0.64
C PRO A 156 -13.32 -7.26 0.49
N LYS A 157 -13.72 -8.16 1.40
CA LYS A 157 -12.87 -8.61 2.53
C LYS A 157 -11.47 -9.08 2.10
N SER A 158 -11.37 -9.67 0.91
CA SER A 158 -10.09 -10.09 0.32
C SER A 158 -9.16 -8.92 -0.02
N VAL A 159 -9.70 -7.77 -0.43
CA VAL A 159 -8.92 -6.57 -0.75
C VAL A 159 -8.39 -5.95 0.55
N ARG A 160 -9.24 -5.81 1.57
CA ARG A 160 -8.82 -5.31 2.89
C ARG A 160 -7.75 -6.19 3.52
N PHE A 161 -7.90 -7.52 3.44
CA PHE A 161 -6.87 -8.45 3.87
C PHE A 161 -5.56 -8.22 3.10
N ALA A 162 -5.63 -8.01 1.78
CA ALA A 162 -4.46 -7.78 0.97
C ALA A 162 -3.76 -6.45 1.26
N GLU A 163 -4.51 -5.39 1.55
CA GLU A 163 -3.98 -4.11 2.03
C GLU A 163 -3.21 -4.30 3.34
N GLN A 164 -3.80 -5.00 4.32
CA GLN A 164 -3.16 -5.29 5.61
C GLN A 164 -1.92 -6.19 5.44
N GLY A 165 -1.98 -7.17 4.55
CA GLY A 165 -0.83 -8.03 4.24
C GLY A 165 0.35 -7.27 3.64
N TRP A 166 0.09 -6.33 2.73
CA TRP A 166 1.12 -5.44 2.18
C TRP A 166 1.75 -4.56 3.26
N VAL A 167 0.90 -3.90 4.06
CA VAL A 167 1.34 -3.04 5.17
C VAL A 167 2.23 -3.81 6.15
N PHE A 168 1.78 -4.99 6.58
CA PHE A 168 2.54 -5.85 7.48
C PHE A 168 3.88 -6.29 6.90
N LEU A 169 3.90 -6.71 5.62
CA LEU A 169 5.13 -7.12 4.93
C LEU A 169 6.14 -5.97 4.86
N TYR A 170 5.69 -4.78 4.45
CA TYR A 170 6.55 -3.60 4.34
C TYR A 170 7.17 -3.26 5.69
N TYR A 171 6.34 -3.04 6.71
CA TYR A 171 6.82 -2.58 8.01
C TYR A 171 7.68 -3.63 8.72
N SER A 172 7.42 -4.93 8.55
CA SER A 172 8.28 -5.99 9.11
C SER A 172 9.70 -5.95 8.54
N VAL A 173 9.82 -5.74 7.22
CA VAL A 173 11.13 -5.64 6.55
C VAL A 173 11.84 -4.35 6.94
N TYR A 174 11.15 -3.21 6.89
CA TYR A 174 11.76 -1.91 7.18
C TYR A 174 12.10 -1.73 8.65
N TRP A 175 11.28 -2.26 9.55
CA TRP A 175 11.61 -2.32 10.96
C TRP A 175 12.88 -3.14 11.20
N SER A 176 13.01 -4.31 10.58
CA SER A 176 14.21 -5.16 10.73
C SER A 176 15.49 -4.45 10.26
N ILE A 177 15.42 -3.77 9.10
CA ILE A 177 16.55 -2.98 8.58
C ILE A 177 16.83 -1.78 9.50
N GLY A 178 15.80 -1.08 9.95
CA GLY A 178 15.92 0.06 10.87
C GLY A 178 16.55 -0.32 12.20
N MET A 179 16.12 -1.45 12.79
CA MET A 179 16.71 -2.03 13.99
C MET A 179 18.19 -2.36 13.79
N TYR A 180 18.55 -2.96 12.65
CA TYR A 180 19.95 -3.24 12.32
C TYR A 180 20.78 -1.94 12.20
N VAL A 181 20.27 -0.92 11.51
CA VAL A 181 20.93 0.39 11.39
C VAL A 181 21.11 1.05 12.75
N MET A 182 20.08 0.99 13.59
CA MET A 182 20.09 1.57 14.93
C MET A 182 21.01 0.82 15.90
N TYR A 183 21.11 -0.50 15.78
CA TYR A 183 22.03 -1.33 16.56
C TYR A 183 23.50 -0.98 16.29
N HIS A 184 23.83 -0.73 15.03
CA HIS A 184 25.18 -0.35 14.62
C HIS A 184 25.44 1.16 14.68
N SER A 185 24.53 1.94 15.27
CA SER A 185 24.71 3.37 15.47
C SER A 185 24.98 3.69 16.95
N PRO A 186 25.59 4.85 17.25
CA PRO A 186 25.76 5.30 18.64
C PRO A 186 24.43 5.44 19.39
N THR A 187 23.31 5.56 18.68
CA THR A 187 21.98 5.80 19.24
C THR A 187 21.20 4.52 19.50
N TRP A 188 21.86 3.36 19.55
CA TRP A 188 21.24 2.10 19.94
C TRP A 188 20.39 2.25 21.20
N TYR A 189 19.21 1.63 21.17
CA TYR A 189 18.24 1.61 22.26
C TYR A 189 17.84 3.00 22.78
N TYR A 190 17.66 3.94 21.86
CA TYR A 190 17.14 5.29 22.13
C TYR A 190 17.99 6.08 23.13
N ARG A 191 19.31 5.89 23.12
CA ARG A 191 20.27 6.73 23.85
C ARG A 191 20.21 8.18 23.34
N THR A 192 19.36 8.98 23.97
CA THR A 192 19.01 10.34 23.53
C THR A 192 20.16 11.32 23.68
N GLU A 193 21.11 11.05 24.58
CA GLU A 193 22.34 11.82 24.74
C GLU A 193 23.18 11.81 23.46
N LYS A 194 23.17 10.70 22.72
CA LYS A 194 23.92 10.52 21.46
C LYS A 194 23.25 11.17 20.25
N PHE A 195 22.05 11.71 20.40
CA PHE A 195 21.35 12.43 19.33
C PHE A 195 22.03 13.77 19.00
N TRP A 196 22.57 14.44 20.01
CA TRP A 196 23.11 15.80 19.86
C TRP A 196 24.65 15.82 19.86
N GLU A 197 25.28 14.76 20.36
CA GLU A 197 26.74 14.64 20.39
C GLU A 197 27.35 14.57 18.97
N GLY A 198 28.12 15.60 18.62
CA GLY A 198 28.72 15.75 17.29
C GLY A 198 27.77 16.29 16.22
N TYR A 199 26.64 16.89 16.62
CA TYR A 199 25.74 17.56 15.67
C TYR A 199 26.42 18.83 15.09
N PRO A 200 26.33 19.10 13.76
CA PRO A 200 25.55 18.38 12.76
C PRO A 200 26.16 17.06 12.27
N HIS A 201 25.33 16.02 12.16
CA HIS A 201 25.74 14.69 11.66
C HIS A 201 25.80 14.68 10.13
N LEU A 202 26.97 14.98 9.56
CA LEU A 202 27.16 15.05 8.11
C LEU A 202 27.50 13.70 7.47
N GLU A 203 28.09 12.80 8.25
CA GLU A 203 28.56 11.49 7.79
C GLU A 203 27.54 10.39 8.10
N MET A 204 27.32 9.51 7.12
CA MET A 204 26.38 8.39 7.26
C MET A 204 26.97 7.11 6.66
N SER A 205 26.60 5.96 7.21
CA SER A 205 26.89 4.69 6.56
C SER A 205 26.08 4.53 5.27
N ALA A 206 26.55 3.70 4.35
CA ALA A 206 25.84 3.41 3.10
C ALA A 206 24.41 2.94 3.37
N LEU A 207 24.26 1.99 4.31
CA LEU A 207 22.98 1.41 4.67
C LEU A 207 22.06 2.42 5.33
N GLN A 208 22.56 3.27 6.25
CA GLN A 208 21.75 4.31 6.87
C GLN A 208 21.23 5.30 5.83
N LYS A 209 22.07 5.72 4.89
CA LYS A 209 21.66 6.61 3.81
C LYS A 209 20.60 5.99 2.91
N TRP A 210 20.84 4.76 2.46
CA TRP A 210 19.89 4.04 1.62
C TRP A 210 18.56 3.84 2.34
N TYR A 211 18.58 3.38 3.60
CA TYR A 211 17.39 3.17 4.41
C TYR A 211 16.56 4.45 4.55
N TYR A 212 17.21 5.58 4.86
CA TYR A 212 16.52 6.85 5.05
C TYR A 212 15.88 7.38 3.75
N LEU A 213 16.61 7.33 2.64
CA LEU A 213 16.10 7.77 1.34
C LEU A 213 15.00 6.83 0.82
N SER A 214 15.11 5.53 1.13
CA SER A 214 14.10 4.54 0.82
C SER A 214 12.81 4.78 1.62
N GLN A 215 12.90 4.98 2.94
CA GLN A 215 11.76 5.39 3.78
C GLN A 215 11.09 6.67 3.25
N ALA A 216 11.87 7.68 2.87
CA ALA A 216 11.33 8.90 2.25
C ALA A 216 10.55 8.59 0.96
N GLY A 217 11.09 7.74 0.08
CA GLY A 217 10.40 7.30 -1.13
C GLY A 217 9.09 6.55 -0.86
N PHE A 218 9.07 5.69 0.16
CA PHE A 218 7.83 5.00 0.56
C PHE A 218 6.77 5.99 1.05
N TRP A 219 7.12 6.88 1.98
CA TRP A 219 6.17 7.84 2.53
C TRP A 219 5.64 8.81 1.47
N ILE A 220 6.47 9.24 0.53
CA ILE A 220 6.01 10.03 -0.63
C ILE A 220 5.05 9.21 -1.50
N SER A 221 5.32 7.92 -1.74
CA SER A 221 4.42 7.07 -2.53
C SER A 221 3.02 6.90 -1.90
N GLN A 222 2.88 7.05 -0.58
CA GLN A 222 1.58 6.93 0.10
C GLN A 222 0.59 8.03 -0.31
N HIS A 223 1.06 9.19 -0.79
CA HIS A 223 0.17 10.24 -1.31
C HIS A 223 -0.62 9.77 -2.53
N TRP A 224 -0.07 8.88 -3.35
CA TRP A 224 -0.84 8.26 -4.43
C TRP A 224 -1.82 7.22 -3.86
N VAL A 225 -1.34 6.35 -2.98
CA VAL A 225 -2.13 5.25 -2.38
C VAL A 225 -3.39 5.77 -1.72
N VAL A 226 -3.29 6.79 -0.87
CA VAL A 226 -4.44 7.34 -0.12
C VAL A 226 -5.53 7.90 -1.06
N GLN A 227 -5.17 8.34 -2.26
CA GLN A 227 -6.13 8.85 -3.26
C GLN A 227 -6.83 7.72 -4.03
N THR A 228 -6.15 6.59 -4.21
CA THR A 228 -6.70 5.40 -4.88
C THR A 228 -7.59 4.55 -3.97
N GLU A 229 -7.36 4.61 -2.67
CA GLU A 229 -8.20 3.90 -1.70
C GLU A 229 -9.61 4.47 -1.65
N THR A 230 -10.58 3.61 -1.34
CA THR A 230 -11.97 4.05 -1.15
C THR A 230 -12.01 5.11 -0.06
N LYS A 231 -12.49 6.31 -0.39
CA LYS A 231 -12.53 7.44 0.54
C LYS A 231 -13.39 7.10 1.75
N ARG A 232 -12.74 7.03 2.91
CA ARG A 232 -13.35 6.83 4.22
C ARG A 232 -13.59 8.20 4.89
N LYS A 233 -14.29 8.21 6.02
CA LYS A 233 -14.62 9.46 6.75
C LYS A 233 -13.37 10.20 7.27
N ASP A 234 -12.30 9.47 7.52
CA ASP A 234 -10.97 9.92 7.95
C ASP A 234 -10.02 10.26 6.79
N HIS A 235 -10.50 10.28 5.54
CA HIS A 235 -9.64 10.47 4.36
C HIS A 235 -8.83 11.78 4.42
N PHE A 236 -9.44 12.90 4.81
CA PHE A 236 -8.72 14.18 4.91
C PHE A 236 -7.66 14.16 6.01
N GLU A 237 -7.98 13.55 7.15
CA GLU A 237 -7.04 13.38 8.26
C GLU A 237 -5.83 12.53 7.84
N MET A 238 -6.06 11.43 7.12
CA MET A 238 -4.98 10.60 6.57
C MET A 238 -4.14 11.33 5.52
N VAL A 239 -4.76 12.10 4.62
CA VAL A 239 -4.02 12.92 3.64
C VAL A 239 -3.13 13.95 4.36
N LEU A 240 -3.67 14.67 5.34
CA LEU A 240 -2.91 15.63 6.14
C LEU A 240 -1.77 14.94 6.91
N HIS A 241 -2.04 13.78 7.50
CA HIS A 241 -1.02 12.98 8.18
C HIS A 241 0.15 12.64 7.24
N HIS A 242 -0.13 12.13 6.03
CA HIS A 242 0.93 11.81 5.07
C HIS A 242 1.73 13.03 4.62
N LEU A 243 1.08 14.19 4.47
CA LEU A 243 1.75 15.46 4.16
C LEU A 243 2.68 15.88 5.30
N VAL A 244 2.21 15.87 6.54
CA VAL A 244 2.99 16.25 7.73
C VAL A 244 4.16 15.29 7.93
N THR A 245 3.91 13.97 7.90
CA THR A 245 4.96 12.96 8.07
C THR A 245 6.04 13.10 6.99
N SER A 246 5.67 13.32 5.73
CA SER A 246 6.63 13.52 4.65
C SER A 246 7.42 14.82 4.78
N ALA A 247 6.79 15.89 5.27
CA ALA A 247 7.47 17.14 5.59
C ALA A 247 8.48 16.95 6.74
N LEU A 248 8.13 16.19 7.78
CA LEU A 248 9.02 15.86 8.90
C LEU A 248 10.21 15.01 8.45
N ILE A 249 10.00 14.01 7.59
CA ILE A 249 11.07 13.17 7.02
C ILE A 249 12.01 14.02 6.17
N THR A 250 11.47 14.90 5.33
CA THR A 250 12.28 15.76 4.45
C THR A 250 13.08 16.77 5.26
N SER A 251 12.42 17.44 6.23
CA SER A 251 13.06 18.45 7.08
C SER A 251 14.14 17.84 7.97
N SER A 252 13.89 16.65 8.54
CA SER A 252 14.90 15.93 9.33
C SER A 252 16.12 15.51 8.50
N TYR A 253 15.93 15.18 7.22
CA TYR A 253 17.06 14.95 6.32
C TYR A 253 17.83 16.24 6.04
N ILE A 254 17.16 17.35 5.72
CA ILE A 254 17.82 18.64 5.43
C ILE A 254 18.58 19.17 6.65
N LEU A 255 17.98 19.07 7.84
CA LEU A 255 18.53 19.59 9.10
C LEU A 255 19.52 18.64 9.78
N ASN A 256 19.93 17.53 9.17
CA ASN A 256 20.87 16.56 9.78
C ASN A 256 20.38 15.86 11.05
N PHE A 257 19.07 15.73 11.21
CA PHE A 257 18.44 14.92 12.27
C PHE A 257 18.29 13.45 11.89
N THR A 258 19.18 12.91 11.05
CA THR A 258 19.04 11.53 10.51
C THR A 258 19.12 10.45 11.59
N ARG A 259 19.89 10.69 12.66
CA ARG A 259 19.93 9.81 13.84
C ARG A 259 18.58 9.78 14.57
N ILE A 260 18.01 10.95 14.85
CA ILE A 260 16.69 11.11 15.49
C ILE A 260 15.61 10.50 14.60
N GLY A 261 15.62 10.83 13.31
CA GLY A 261 14.68 10.30 12.33
C GLY A 261 14.73 8.77 12.21
N THR A 262 15.92 8.17 12.29
CA THR A 262 16.06 6.69 12.31
C THR A 262 15.39 6.09 13.55
N ALA A 263 15.59 6.68 14.72
CA ALA A 263 14.93 6.23 15.95
C ALA A 263 13.40 6.38 15.85
N VAL A 264 12.91 7.50 15.31
CA VAL A 264 11.48 7.71 15.07
C VAL A 264 10.92 6.67 14.10
N PHE A 265 11.59 6.37 12.98
CA PHE A 265 11.17 5.32 12.06
C PHE A 265 11.01 3.97 12.75
N VAL A 266 12.02 3.54 13.51
CA VAL A 266 11.99 2.26 14.23
C VAL A 266 10.80 2.20 15.20
N MET A 267 10.57 3.26 15.96
CA MET A 267 9.46 3.34 16.93
C MET A 267 8.10 3.27 16.23
N MET A 268 7.92 4.04 15.16
CA MET A 268 6.66 4.11 14.42
C MET A 268 6.38 2.79 13.68
N ASP A 269 7.38 2.21 13.01
CA ASP A 269 7.25 0.93 12.30
C ASP A 269 6.89 -0.22 13.27
N THR A 270 7.35 -0.16 14.53
CA THR A 270 6.95 -1.12 15.58
C THR A 270 5.44 -1.05 15.87
N SER A 271 4.86 0.16 15.88
CA SER A 271 3.44 0.35 16.15
C SER A 271 2.59 -0.17 14.98
N ASP A 272 3.02 0.13 13.75
CA ASP A 272 2.30 -0.26 12.54
C ASP A 272 2.36 -1.77 12.25
N THR A 273 3.42 -2.46 12.69
CA THR A 273 3.50 -3.93 12.59
C THR A 273 2.58 -4.65 13.58
N LEU A 274 2.33 -4.08 14.77
CA LEU A 274 1.56 -4.72 15.84
C LEU A 274 0.05 -4.45 15.76
N LEU A 275 -0.36 -3.32 15.18
CA LEU A 275 -1.78 -2.95 15.04
C LEU A 275 -2.65 -4.00 14.32
N PRO A 276 -2.17 -4.70 13.26
CA PRO A 276 -2.95 -5.77 12.60
C PRO A 276 -3.09 -7.05 13.42
N VAL A 277 -2.26 -7.26 14.45
CA VAL A 277 -2.24 -8.47 15.29
C VAL A 277 -3.18 -8.35 16.50
N GLY A 278 -3.52 -7.11 16.90
CA GLY A 278 -4.57 -6.83 17.86
C GLY A 278 -5.93 -7.25 17.29
N GLY A 279 -6.43 -8.41 17.72
CA GLY A 279 -7.68 -9.00 17.24
C GLY A 279 -8.88 -8.05 17.27
N PRO A 280 -9.99 -8.40 16.58
CA PRO A 280 -11.13 -7.51 16.40
C PRO A 280 -11.60 -6.97 17.75
N SER A 281 -11.42 -5.66 17.95
CA SER A 281 -12.06 -4.98 19.07
C SER A 281 -13.56 -5.16 18.88
N ARG A 282 -14.17 -5.90 19.80
CA ARG A 282 -15.62 -6.02 19.88
C ARG A 282 -16.15 -4.62 20.19
N ARG A 283 -16.72 -3.96 19.18
CA ARG A 283 -17.60 -2.81 19.34
C ARG A 283 -18.87 -3.10 18.56
#